data_AF-A0A9I9DJA6-F1
#
_entry.id   AF-A0A9I9DJA6-F1
#
_cell.length_a   1.000
_cell.length_b   1.000
_cell.length_c   1.000
_cell.angle_alpha   90.00
_cell.angle_beta   90.00
_cell.angle_gamma   90.00
#
_symmetry.space_group_name_H-M   'P 1'
#
loop_
_entity.id
_entity.type
_entity.pdbx_description
1 polymer ?
#
loop_
_entity_poly.entity_id
_entity_poly.type
_entity_poly.pdbx_seq_one_letter_code
_entity_poly.pdbx_strand_id
1 'polypeptide(L)'
;MEKTISNKDTQLFLNILVHGFVQDNRTGEKVALLVGKWDEAMYYMLGDPTTKPKGYDPMTEVVLLWERNRSVTKTRYNLSPFAISLNELTLGLMEILPPTDLRLRPDQLNGVSKCREVKT
;
A
#
# COMPACT_ATOMS: atom_id res chain seq x y z
N MET A 1 4.39 -14.27 17.37
CA MET A 1 5.17 -13.61 16.31
C MET A 1 4.96 -12.13 16.48
N GLU A 2 6.06 -11.40 16.60
CA GLU A 2 6.10 -9.96 16.78
C GLU A 2 6.60 -9.35 15.48
N LYS A 3 6.00 -8.23 15.06
CA LYS A 3 6.27 -7.58 13.79
C LYS A 3 6.65 -6.14 14.06
N THR A 4 7.83 -5.74 13.60
CA THR A 4 8.32 -4.37 13.73
C THR A 4 8.58 -3.80 12.35
N ILE A 5 7.91 -2.69 12.02
CA ILE A 5 8.06 -1.98 10.76
C ILE A 5 8.43 -0.53 11.08
N SER A 6 9.53 -0.05 10.52
CA SER A 6 9.97 1.33 10.63
C SER A 6 9.89 1.99 9.26
N ASN A 7 9.32 3.19 9.21
CA ASN A 7 9.51 4.10 8.09
C ASN A 7 10.68 5.04 8.43
N LYS A 8 11.66 5.20 7.54
CA LYS A 8 12.80 6.08 7.77
C LYS A 8 12.56 7.41 7.07
N ASP A 9 12.31 8.46 7.86
CA ASP A 9 12.27 9.84 7.35
C ASP A 9 13.70 10.37 7.20
N THR A 10 14.36 10.07 6.08
CA THR A 10 15.65 10.71 5.75
C THR A 10 15.42 12.08 5.14
N GLN A 11 15.81 13.13 5.86
CA GLN A 11 15.84 14.51 5.36
C GLN A 11 16.75 14.62 4.13
N LEU A 12 16.25 15.42 3.16
CA LEU A 12 16.90 15.98 1.96
C LEU A 12 16.92 15.17 0.66
N PHE A 13 16.68 13.87 0.66
CA PHE A 13 16.24 13.15 -0.54
C PHE A 13 15.28 12.03 -0.08
N LEU A 14 14.02 12.09 -0.52
CA LEU A 14 12.94 11.16 -0.17
C LEU A 14 13.28 9.71 -0.55
N ASN A 15 14.13 9.05 0.22
CA ASN A 15 14.22 7.60 0.25
C ASN A 15 13.14 7.13 1.21
N ILE A 16 11.92 6.96 0.67
CA ILE A 16 10.73 6.42 1.33
C ILE A 16 10.91 4.91 1.57
N LEU A 17 11.97 4.55 2.28
CA LEU A 17 12.36 3.16 2.48
C LEU A 17 11.67 2.63 3.73
N VAL A 18 10.84 1.61 3.53
CA VAL A 18 10.28 0.80 4.61
C VAL A 18 11.24 -0.33 4.91
N HIS A 19 11.57 -0.49 6.18
CA HIS A 19 12.42 -1.57 6.67
C HIS A 19 11.84 -2.14 7.97
N GLY A 20 11.71 -3.45 8.04
CA GLY A 20 11.14 -4.14 9.19
C GLY A 20 11.64 -5.57 9.31
N PHE A 21 11.27 -6.24 10.39
CA PHE A 21 11.58 -7.64 10.59
C PHE A 21 10.45 -8.35 11.36
N VAL A 22 10.42 -9.67 11.24
CA VAL A 22 9.53 -10.55 12.00
C VAL A 22 10.38 -11.34 12.99
N GLN A 23 9.93 -11.40 14.23
CA GLN A 23 10.60 -12.09 15.32
C GLN A 23 9.71 -13.19 15.90
N ASP A 24 10.30 -14.34 16.22
CA ASP A 24 9.63 -15.37 17.01
C ASP A 24 9.57 -14.92 18.47
N ASN A 25 8.38 -14.91 19.06
CA ASN A 25 8.18 -14.46 20.45
C ASN A 25 8.81 -15.41 21.46
N ARG A 26 9.01 -16.68 21.10
CA ARG A 26 9.52 -17.69 22.03
C ARG A 26 11.04 -17.68 22.10
N THR A 27 11.71 -17.54 20.95
CA THR A 27 13.18 -17.58 20.85
C THR A 27 13.80 -16.20 20.79
N GLY A 28 13.04 -15.19 20.40
CA GLY A 28 13.55 -13.86 20.11
C GLY A 28 14.32 -13.74 18.79
N GLU A 29 14.38 -14.83 18.01
CA GLU A 29 15.12 -14.88 16.76
C GLU A 29 14.38 -14.16 15.63
N LYS A 30 15.12 -13.44 14.79
CA LYS A 30 14.57 -12.83 13.57
C LYS A 30 14.38 -13.90 12.51
N VAL A 31 13.14 -14.06 12.07
CA VAL A 31 12.74 -15.11 11.12
C VAL A 31 12.52 -14.58 9.71
N ALA A 32 12.34 -13.27 9.55
CA ALA A 32 12.25 -12.64 8.24
C ALA A 32 12.61 -11.16 8.28
N LEU A 33 13.14 -10.65 7.17
CA LEU A 33 13.33 -9.23 6.92
C LEU A 33 12.29 -8.72 5.94
N LEU A 34 11.73 -7.54 6.17
CA LEU A 34 10.85 -6.82 5.25
C LEU A 34 11.57 -5.56 4.75
N VAL A 35 11.55 -5.37 3.44
CA VAL A 35 12.15 -4.19 2.78
C VAL A 35 11.31 -3.73 1.61
N GLY A 36 11.31 -2.44 1.30
CA GLY A 36 10.65 -1.93 0.11
C GLY A 36 10.29 -0.46 0.23
N LYS A 37 9.38 -0.02 -0.62
CA LYS A 37 8.74 1.30 -0.55
C LYS A 37 7.23 1.10 -0.49
N TRP A 38 6.58 1.74 0.47
CA TRP A 38 5.14 1.55 0.69
C TRP A 38 4.28 1.99 -0.50
N ASP A 39 4.80 2.85 -1.38
CA ASP A 39 4.11 3.40 -2.54
C ASP A 39 4.46 2.71 -3.87
N GLU A 40 5.36 1.72 -3.85
CA GLU A 40 5.78 0.95 -5.04
C GLU A 40 5.61 -0.57 -4.80
N ALA A 41 6.43 -1.16 -3.94
CA ALA A 41 6.43 -2.58 -3.64
C ALA A 41 7.12 -2.90 -2.31
N MET A 42 6.65 -3.95 -1.66
CA MET A 42 7.21 -4.54 -0.45
C MET A 42 7.67 -5.96 -0.73
N TYR A 43 8.80 -6.32 -0.16
CA TYR A 43 9.41 -7.63 -0.29
C TYR A 43 9.77 -8.19 1.07
N TYR A 44 9.93 -9.51 1.14
CA TYR A 44 10.47 -10.17 2.32
C TYR A 44 11.59 -11.14 1.96
N MET A 45 12.45 -11.40 2.94
CA MET A 45 13.48 -12.45 2.90
C MET A 45 13.34 -13.31 4.14
N LEU A 46 13.50 -14.62 4.00
CA LEU A 46 13.49 -15.56 5.12
C LEU A 46 14.85 -15.59 5.84
N GLY A 47 14.78 -15.68 7.17
CA GLY A 47 15.93 -15.67 8.07
C GLY A 47 16.50 -14.27 8.36
N ASP A 48 17.56 -14.24 9.15
CA ASP A 48 18.33 -13.03 9.43
C ASP A 48 19.46 -12.88 8.37
N PRO A 49 19.46 -11.83 7.54
CA PRO A 49 20.53 -11.63 6.57
C PRO A 49 21.90 -11.36 7.21
N THR A 50 21.95 -11.00 8.50
CA THR A 50 23.22 -10.82 9.23
C THR A 50 23.91 -12.14 9.58
N THR A 51 23.16 -13.25 9.61
CA THR A 51 23.71 -14.59 9.88
C THR A 51 24.15 -15.32 8.62
N LYS A 52 23.97 -14.71 7.44
CA LYS A 52 24.28 -15.36 6.16
C LYS A 52 25.76 -15.27 5.78
N PRO A 53 26.29 -16.21 4.96
CA PRO A 53 27.70 -16.24 4.60
C PRO A 53 28.14 -14.99 3.84
N LYS A 54 29.41 -14.58 4.01
CA LYS A 54 30.00 -13.50 3.21
C LYS A 54 30.00 -13.90 1.72
N GLY A 55 29.39 -13.08 0.86
CA GLY A 55 29.19 -13.36 -0.57
C GLY A 55 27.77 -13.83 -0.93
N TYR A 56 26.88 -13.97 0.06
CA TYR A 56 25.47 -14.17 -0.18
C TYR A 56 24.84 -12.94 -0.85
N ASP A 57 24.23 -13.11 -2.02
CA ASP A 57 23.46 -12.06 -2.69
C ASP A 57 22.04 -12.02 -2.12
N PRO A 58 21.66 -10.96 -1.39
CA PRO A 58 20.33 -10.82 -0.83
C PRO A 58 19.24 -10.94 -1.89
N MET A 59 19.46 -10.44 -3.10
CA MET A 59 18.45 -10.41 -4.15
C MET A 59 18.03 -11.78 -4.66
N THR A 60 18.80 -12.84 -4.37
CA THR A 60 18.45 -14.21 -4.78
C THR A 60 17.31 -14.82 -3.97
N GLU A 61 17.04 -14.35 -2.76
CA GLU A 61 15.95 -14.86 -1.91
C GLU A 61 14.89 -13.80 -1.55
N VAL A 62 14.95 -12.62 -2.18
CA VAL A 62 13.90 -11.61 -2.01
C VAL A 62 12.63 -12.11 -2.70
N VAL A 63 11.54 -12.20 -1.94
CA VAL A 63 10.22 -12.58 -2.43
C VAL A 63 9.28 -11.38 -2.38
N LEU A 64 8.56 -11.13 -3.49
CA LEU A 64 7.55 -10.08 -3.55
C LEU A 64 6.40 -10.38 -2.58
N LEU A 65 6.13 -9.45 -1.66
CA LEU A 65 5.03 -9.55 -0.69
C LEU A 65 3.79 -8.78 -1.15
N TRP A 66 4.00 -7.57 -1.65
CA TRP A 66 2.95 -6.67 -2.11
C TRP A 66 3.51 -5.75 -3.18
N GLU A 67 2.73 -5.47 -4.22
CA GLU A 67 3.02 -4.43 -5.19
C GLU A 67 1.82 -3.50 -5.37
N ARG A 68 2.12 -2.23 -5.62
CA ARG A 68 1.09 -1.26 -5.98
C ARG A 68 0.48 -1.62 -7.33
N ASN A 69 -0.84 -1.49 -7.43
CA ASN A 69 -1.54 -1.60 -8.70
C ASN A 69 -1.03 -0.53 -9.70
N ARG A 70 -0.55 -0.99 -10.86
CA ARG A 70 0.02 -0.15 -11.93
C ARG A 70 -1.02 0.63 -12.74
N SER A 71 -2.30 0.52 -12.43
CA SER A 71 -3.36 1.22 -13.18
C SER A 71 -3.16 2.74 -13.10
N VAL A 72 -2.52 3.32 -14.12
CA VAL A 72 -2.35 4.76 -14.28
C VAL A 72 -3.65 5.32 -14.85
N THR A 73 -4.70 5.34 -14.03
CA THR A 73 -5.89 6.12 -14.36
C THR A 73 -5.55 7.57 -14.12
N LYS A 74 -5.23 8.30 -15.19
CA LYS A 74 -5.08 9.76 -15.17
C LYS A 74 -6.44 10.39 -14.95
N THR A 75 -6.98 10.28 -13.75
CA THR A 75 -8.23 10.94 -13.35
C THR A 75 -7.95 12.38 -12.98
N ARG A 76 -8.98 13.23 -12.94
CA ARG A 76 -8.86 14.65 -12.59
C ARG A 76 -8.10 14.89 -11.28
N TYR A 77 -8.17 13.95 -10.35
CA TYR A 77 -7.64 14.05 -9.00
C TYR A 77 -6.59 12.97 -8.67
N ASN A 78 -6.06 12.25 -9.67
CA ASN A 78 -5.11 11.14 -9.48
C ASN A 78 -5.61 10.05 -8.50
N LEU A 79 -6.92 9.83 -8.46
CA LEU A 79 -7.52 8.76 -7.67
C LEU A 79 -7.23 7.40 -8.32
N SER A 80 -6.99 6.39 -7.48
CA SER A 80 -6.92 5.00 -7.93
C SER A 80 -8.32 4.51 -8.34
N PRO A 81 -8.42 3.46 -9.19
CA PRO A 81 -9.72 2.87 -9.53
C PRO A 81 -10.50 2.42 -8.30
N PHE A 82 -9.80 1.90 -7.29
CA PHE A 82 -10.40 1.52 -6.00
C PHE A 82 -10.99 2.75 -5.27
N ALA A 83 -10.28 3.87 -5.23
CA ALA A 83 -10.80 5.08 -4.58
C ALA A 83 -12.02 5.66 -5.33
N ILE A 84 -12.07 5.51 -6.65
CA ILE A 84 -13.23 5.92 -7.46
C ILE A 84 -14.44 5.04 -7.11
N SER A 85 -14.28 3.72 -7.06
CA SER A 85 -15.39 2.80 -6.80
C SER A 85 -16.02 2.97 -5.42
N LEU A 86 -15.30 3.48 -4.42
CA LEU A 86 -15.84 3.76 -3.08
C LEU A 86 -17.02 4.75 -3.10
N ASN A 87 -17.02 5.68 -4.06
CA ASN A 87 -18.04 6.73 -4.20
C ASN A 87 -19.01 6.48 -5.37
N GLU A 88 -18.94 5.32 -6.03
CA GLU A 88 -19.90 4.96 -7.07
C GLU A 88 -21.25 4.59 -6.45
N LEU A 89 -22.31 5.28 -6.86
CA LEU A 89 -23.67 5.02 -6.42
C LEU A 89 -24.42 4.27 -7.52
N THR A 90 -24.64 2.97 -7.33
CA THR A 90 -25.46 2.15 -8.24
C THR A 90 -26.93 2.19 -7.80
N LEU A 91 -27.87 2.05 -8.75
CA LEU A 91 -29.31 2.20 -8.48
C LEU A 91 -29.80 1.26 -7.37
N GLY A 92 -29.44 -0.02 -7.42
CA GLY A 92 -29.83 -0.99 -6.38
C GLY A 92 -29.15 -0.78 -5.02
N LEU A 93 -28.04 -0.05 -4.98
CA LEU A 93 -27.36 0.30 -3.73
C LEU A 93 -28.05 1.49 -3.05
N MET A 94 -28.53 2.46 -3.82
CA MET A 94 -29.23 3.63 -3.28
C MET A 94 -30.46 3.26 -2.45
N GLU A 95 -31.16 2.18 -2.83
CA GLU A 95 -32.36 1.70 -2.13
C GLU A 95 -32.08 1.11 -0.74
N ILE A 96 -30.84 0.69 -0.46
CA ILE A 96 -30.45 0.02 0.80
C ILE A 96 -29.59 0.90 1.71
N LEU A 97 -29.09 2.03 1.21
CA LEU A 97 -28.16 2.86 1.98
C LEU A 97 -28.88 3.62 3.10
N PRO A 98 -28.27 3.72 4.30
CA PRO A 98 -28.78 4.59 5.33
C PRO A 98 -28.65 6.06 4.90
N PRO A 99 -29.51 6.98 5.39
CA PRO A 99 -29.44 8.40 5.05
C PRO A 99 -28.13 9.09 5.46
N THR A 100 -27.30 8.43 6.29
CA THR A 100 -26.00 8.91 6.75
C THR A 100 -24.83 8.45 5.89
N ASP A 101 -25.05 7.62 4.86
CA ASP A 101 -23.98 7.15 3.99
C ASP A 101 -23.31 8.32 3.24
N LEU A 102 -21.97 8.27 3.13
CA LEU A 102 -21.18 9.34 2.51
C LEU A 102 -21.52 9.52 1.02
N ARG A 103 -21.97 8.47 0.33
CA ARG A 103 -22.34 8.55 -1.10
C ARG A 103 -23.58 9.41 -1.33
N LEU A 104 -24.38 9.68 -0.30
CA LEU A 104 -25.58 10.51 -0.40
C LEU A 104 -25.32 12.00 -0.14
N ARG A 105 -24.07 12.40 0.14
CA ARG A 105 -23.72 13.80 0.40
C ARG A 105 -23.84 14.66 -0.87
N PRO A 106 -24.68 15.71 -0.89
CA PRO A 106 -25.00 16.45 -2.12
C PRO A 106 -23.82 17.27 -2.67
N ASP A 107 -22.90 17.72 -1.81
CA ASP A 107 -21.67 18.42 -2.19
C ASP A 107 -20.67 17.50 -2.90
N GLN A 108 -20.63 16.21 -2.54
CA GLN A 108 -19.71 15.22 -3.10
C GLN A 108 -20.20 14.65 -4.44
N LEU A 109 -21.52 14.45 -4.60
CA LEU A 109 -22.12 13.88 -5.82
C LEU A 109 -21.78 14.69 -7.08
N ASN A 110 -21.77 16.01 -6.98
CA ASN A 110 -21.38 16.90 -8.09
C ASN A 110 -19.90 16.72 -8.50
N GLY A 111 -19.05 16.18 -7.62
CA GLY A 111 -17.64 15.94 -7.85
C GLY A 111 -17.32 14.57 -8.46
N VAL A 112 -18.09 13.51 -8.16
CA VAL A 112 -17.76 12.13 -8.56
C VAL A 112 -17.79 11.93 -10.08
N SER A 113 -18.80 12.44 -10.77
CA SER A 113 -18.87 12.39 -12.25
C SER A 113 -17.69 13.12 -12.90
N LYS A 114 -17.22 14.18 -12.24
CA LYS A 114 -16.11 15.04 -12.68
C LYS A 114 -14.73 14.40 -12.43
N CYS A 115 -14.63 13.43 -11.51
CA CYS A 115 -13.38 12.70 -11.23
C CYS A 115 -12.88 11.90 -12.43
N ARG A 116 -13.78 11.31 -13.23
CA ARG A 116 -13.44 10.45 -14.38
C ARG A 116 -12.99 11.24 -15.61
N GLU A 117 -13.26 12.54 -15.67
CA GLU A 117 -12.87 13.39 -16.80
C GLU A 117 -11.39 13.74 -16.74
N VAL A 118 -10.63 13.27 -17.73
CA VAL A 118 -9.26 13.73 -17.97
C VAL A 118 -9.37 15.11 -18.62
N LYS A 119 -8.80 16.17 -18.02
CA LYS A 119 -8.61 17.43 -18.74
C LYS A 119 -7.57 17.17 -19.84
N THR A 120 -8.01 17.17 -21.10
CA THR A 120 -7.15 17.36 -22.29
C THR A 120 -6.54 18.75 -22.30
#